data_AF-A0A7S1AC92-F1
#
_entry.id   AF-A0A7S1AC92-F1
#
_cell.length_a   1.000
_cell.length_b   1.000
_cell.length_c   1.000
_cell.angle_alpha   90.00
_cell.angle_beta   90.00
_cell.angle_gamma   90.00
#
_symmetry.space_group_name_H-M   'P 1'
#
loop_
_entity.id
_entity.type
_entity.pdbx_description
1 polymer ?
#
loop_
_entity_poly.entity_id
_entity_poly.type
_entity_poly.pdbx_seq_one_letter_code
_entity_poly.pdbx_strand_id
1 'polypeptide(L)'
;GHGLSDSPPEGSGCTWQEMGADLTRLRRTWNRPRTVLAGTSMGAAACLYSALQDMGTGVDALILASPPSCYETRRKFVPTYLDALTLARSEGLMAAKRSQDTKARPPIFLETDAGRQTYEIGWREKFSMGLDRYSAAMEGAIASDLPSRQRLGEIRCPVLVLAWQSDVQHPVATARMLVD
;
A
#
# COMPACT_ATOMS: atom_id res chain seq x y z
N GLY A 1 -4.17 7.03 -10.26
CA GLY A 1 -3.02 7.84 -9.80
C GLY A 1 -1.66 7.18 -10.01
N HIS A 2 -1.59 5.90 -10.41
CA HIS A 2 -0.35 5.18 -10.69
C HIS A 2 -0.34 4.65 -12.13
N GLY A 3 0.84 4.45 -12.70
CA GLY A 3 0.99 3.93 -14.06
C GLY A 3 0.16 4.73 -15.06
N LEU A 4 -0.63 4.03 -15.87
CA LEU A 4 -1.51 4.60 -16.89
C LEU A 4 -2.90 5.02 -16.38
N SER A 5 -3.22 4.78 -15.10
CA SER A 5 -4.51 5.21 -14.55
C SER A 5 -4.54 6.72 -14.35
N ASP A 6 -5.71 7.32 -14.51
CA ASP A 6 -5.94 8.75 -14.36
C ASP A 6 -5.46 9.31 -13.02
N SER A 7 -5.17 10.61 -12.98
CA SER A 7 -4.94 11.31 -11.72
C SER A 7 -6.17 11.15 -10.81
N PRO A 8 -5.99 11.05 -9.49
CA PRO A 8 -7.12 11.10 -8.58
C PRO A 8 -7.90 12.43 -8.76
N PRO A 9 -9.23 12.43 -8.59
CA PRO A 9 -10.01 13.66 -8.58
C PRO A 9 -9.51 14.64 -7.51
N GLU A 10 -9.69 15.93 -7.74
CA GLU A 10 -9.37 16.95 -6.73
C GLU A 10 -10.15 16.67 -5.43
N GLY A 11 -9.44 16.70 -4.30
CA GLY A 11 -10.01 16.38 -2.98
C GLY A 11 -10.16 14.88 -2.68
N SER A 12 -9.82 13.96 -3.60
CA SER A 12 -9.69 12.53 -3.26
C SER A 12 -8.52 12.33 -2.31
N GLY A 13 -8.76 11.57 -1.24
CA GLY A 13 -7.74 11.31 -0.24
C GLY A 13 -6.67 10.33 -0.72
N CYS A 14 -6.84 9.64 -1.86
CA CYS A 14 -6.02 8.50 -2.29
C CYS A 14 -5.79 7.48 -1.17
N THR A 15 -6.77 7.32 -0.28
CA THR A 15 -6.61 6.47 0.90
C THR A 15 -6.65 5.00 0.52
N TRP A 16 -6.13 4.12 1.38
CA TRP A 16 -6.23 2.67 1.16
C TRP A 16 -7.69 2.19 1.09
N GLN A 17 -8.60 2.89 1.77
CA GLN A 17 -10.04 2.65 1.67
C GLN A 17 -10.60 2.99 0.29
N GLU A 18 -10.20 4.13 -0.28
CA GLU A 18 -10.59 4.53 -1.64
C GLU A 18 -10.01 3.57 -2.67
N MET A 19 -8.74 3.15 -2.52
CA MET A 19 -8.14 2.10 -3.37
C MET A 19 -8.92 0.77 -3.28
N GLY A 20 -9.42 0.41 -2.10
CA GLY A 20 -10.30 -0.75 -1.94
C GLY A 20 -11.64 -0.58 -2.68
N ALA A 21 -12.19 0.63 -2.69
CA ALA A 21 -13.42 0.93 -3.42
C ALA A 21 -13.21 0.84 -4.94
N ASP A 22 -12.04 1.27 -5.44
CA ASP A 22 -11.65 1.11 -6.84
C ASP A 22 -11.58 -0.39 -7.23
N LEU A 23 -10.97 -1.24 -6.40
CA LEU A 23 -10.93 -2.69 -6.64
C LEU A 23 -12.34 -3.31 -6.67
N THR A 24 -13.22 -2.88 -5.76
CA THR A 24 -14.62 -3.32 -5.72
C THR A 24 -15.37 -2.90 -6.98
N ARG A 25 -15.20 -1.63 -7.42
CA ARG A 25 -15.82 -1.13 -8.65
C ARG A 25 -15.32 -1.88 -9.87
N LEU A 26 -14.01 -2.12 -9.94
CA LEU A 26 -13.36 -2.84 -11.04
C LEU A 26 -13.95 -4.25 -11.22
N ARG A 27 -14.12 -4.98 -10.12
CA ARG A 27 -14.75 -6.31 -10.11
C ARG A 27 -16.19 -6.30 -10.60
N ARG A 28 -16.98 -5.35 -10.13
CA ARG A 28 -18.38 -5.17 -10.53
C ARG A 28 -18.49 -4.83 -12.02
N THR A 29 -17.65 -3.91 -12.50
CA THR A 29 -17.62 -3.50 -13.91
C THR A 29 -17.27 -4.67 -14.84
N TRP A 30 -16.32 -5.52 -14.46
CA TRP A 30 -15.99 -6.71 -15.25
C TRP A 30 -16.90 -7.92 -15.02
N ASN A 31 -17.96 -7.76 -14.23
CA ASN A 31 -18.89 -8.83 -13.86
C ASN A 31 -18.14 -10.11 -13.43
N ARG A 32 -17.16 -9.96 -12.54
CA ARG A 32 -16.40 -11.08 -11.95
C ARG A 32 -16.94 -11.36 -10.56
N PRO A 33 -17.95 -12.25 -10.43
CA PRO A 33 -18.60 -12.53 -9.14
C PRO A 33 -17.74 -13.38 -8.21
N ARG A 34 -16.54 -13.80 -8.64
CA ARG A 34 -15.62 -14.68 -7.94
C ARG A 34 -14.20 -14.26 -8.26
N THR A 35 -13.46 -13.80 -7.27
CA THR A 35 -12.09 -13.27 -7.44
C THR A 35 -11.22 -13.55 -6.23
N VAL A 36 -9.94 -13.77 -6.51
CA VAL A 36 -8.88 -13.72 -5.51
C VAL A 36 -8.24 -12.33 -5.61
N LEU A 37 -8.20 -11.60 -4.50
CA LEU A 37 -7.53 -10.30 -4.44
C LEU A 37 -6.12 -10.48 -3.89
N ALA A 38 -5.13 -9.95 -4.60
CA ALA A 38 -3.73 -10.03 -4.22
C ALA A 38 -3.11 -8.64 -4.24
N GLY A 39 -2.36 -8.30 -3.18
CA GLY A 39 -1.74 -6.98 -3.06
C GLY A 39 -0.51 -6.99 -2.18
N THR A 40 0.38 -6.03 -2.43
CA THR A 40 1.57 -5.76 -1.63
C THR A 40 1.47 -4.42 -0.91
N SER A 41 1.86 -4.33 0.36
CA SER A 41 1.90 -3.06 1.12
C SER A 41 0.53 -2.33 1.07
N MET A 42 0.47 -1.11 0.54
CA MET A 42 -0.79 -0.37 0.34
C MET A 42 -1.84 -1.18 -0.44
N GLY A 43 -1.41 -2.00 -1.40
CA GLY A 43 -2.29 -2.91 -2.14
C GLY A 43 -2.88 -4.03 -1.26
N ALA A 44 -2.14 -4.51 -0.27
CA ALA A 44 -2.67 -5.47 0.71
C ALA A 44 -3.77 -4.81 1.57
N ALA A 45 -3.55 -3.57 2.01
CA ALA A 45 -4.57 -2.80 2.71
C ALA A 45 -5.81 -2.55 1.83
N ALA A 46 -5.63 -2.20 0.56
CA ALA A 46 -6.72 -2.03 -0.40
C ALA A 46 -7.54 -3.32 -0.58
N CYS A 47 -6.89 -4.49 -0.61
CA CYS A 47 -7.58 -5.78 -0.68
C CYS A 47 -8.46 -6.03 0.55
N LEU A 48 -7.98 -5.70 1.76
CA LEU A 48 -8.77 -5.81 3.00
C LEU A 48 -9.99 -4.88 2.94
N TYR A 49 -9.81 -3.63 2.53
CA TYR A 49 -10.93 -2.69 2.38
C TYR A 49 -11.94 -3.15 1.33
N SER A 50 -11.47 -3.62 0.17
CA SER A 50 -12.36 -4.16 -0.87
C SER A 50 -13.19 -5.33 -0.36
N ALA A 51 -12.57 -6.26 0.38
CA ALA A 51 -13.29 -7.39 0.96
C ALA A 51 -14.38 -6.96 1.96
N LEU A 52 -14.12 -5.92 2.75
CA LEU A 52 -15.06 -5.39 3.74
C LEU A 52 -16.18 -4.52 3.14
N GLN A 53 -15.95 -3.91 1.98
CA GLN A 53 -16.95 -3.09 1.27
C GLN A 53 -17.89 -3.93 0.41
N ASP A 54 -17.45 -5.12 0.00
CA ASP A 54 -18.17 -6.06 -0.86
C ASP A 54 -18.41 -7.38 -0.09
N MET A 55 -18.85 -7.25 1.17
CA MET A 55 -19.14 -8.38 2.04
C MET A 55 -20.30 -9.21 1.45
N GLY A 56 -20.00 -10.47 1.10
CA GLY A 56 -20.97 -11.43 0.56
C GLY A 56 -21.02 -11.51 -0.98
N THR A 57 -20.17 -10.79 -1.71
CA THR A 57 -20.34 -10.56 -3.15
C THR A 57 -19.12 -10.92 -4.01
N GLY A 58 -18.29 -11.88 -3.56
CA GLY A 58 -17.39 -12.60 -4.50
C GLY A 58 -15.90 -12.53 -4.27
N VAL A 59 -15.44 -12.18 -3.07
CA VAL A 59 -14.01 -12.36 -2.70
C VAL A 59 -13.82 -13.80 -2.24
N ASP A 60 -13.17 -14.63 -3.05
CA ASP A 60 -12.94 -16.04 -2.74
C ASP A 60 -11.73 -16.25 -1.84
N ALA A 61 -10.71 -15.42 -1.97
CA ALA A 61 -9.53 -15.45 -1.11
C ALA A 61 -8.76 -14.12 -1.17
N LEU A 62 -7.89 -13.89 -0.19
CA LEU A 62 -6.96 -12.78 -0.13
C LEU A 62 -5.50 -13.28 -0.10
N ILE A 63 -4.62 -12.62 -0.85
CA ILE A 63 -3.17 -12.79 -0.78
C ILE A 63 -2.55 -11.45 -0.40
N LEU A 64 -2.07 -11.34 0.83
CA LEU A 64 -1.58 -10.11 1.44
C LEU A 64 -0.06 -10.19 1.62
N ALA A 65 0.70 -9.62 0.68
CA ALA A 65 2.15 -9.57 0.76
C ALA A 65 2.63 -8.31 1.48
N SER A 66 3.52 -8.45 2.44
CA SER A 66 4.12 -7.34 3.22
C SER A 66 3.06 -6.31 3.64
N PRO A 67 2.03 -6.70 4.42
CA PRO A 67 1.02 -5.74 4.86
C PRO A 67 1.69 -4.56 5.59
N PRO A 68 1.17 -3.34 5.44
CA PRO A 68 1.83 -2.15 5.97
C PRO A 68 1.81 -2.13 7.49
N SER A 69 2.64 -1.30 8.10
CA SER A 69 2.44 -0.91 9.50
C SER A 69 1.00 -0.46 9.74
N CYS A 70 0.47 -0.77 10.94
CA CYS A 70 -0.91 -0.44 11.32
C CYS A 70 -1.00 0.15 12.74
N TYR A 71 -2.07 0.90 13.00
CA TYR A 71 -2.42 1.49 14.30
C TYR A 71 -1.26 2.29 14.90
N GLU A 72 -0.77 1.89 16.08
CA GLU A 72 0.34 2.58 16.75
C GLU A 72 1.64 2.54 15.94
N THR A 73 1.95 1.40 15.31
CA THR A 73 3.16 1.28 14.47
C THR A 73 3.05 2.15 13.22
N ARG A 74 1.84 2.30 12.67
CA ARG A 74 1.59 3.21 11.54
C ARG A 74 1.80 4.65 11.93
N ARG A 75 1.25 5.09 13.06
CA ARG A 75 1.42 6.47 13.57
C ARG A 75 2.90 6.83 13.75
N LYS A 76 3.73 5.88 14.21
CA LYS A 76 5.18 6.08 14.32
C LYS A 76 5.89 6.15 12.96
N PHE A 77 5.31 5.56 11.92
CA PHE A 77 5.89 5.53 10.58
C PHE A 77 5.44 6.72 9.69
N VAL A 78 4.28 7.31 9.96
CA VAL A 78 3.73 8.48 9.22
C VAL A 78 4.74 9.64 9.06
N PRO A 79 5.53 10.04 10.08
CA PRO A 79 6.55 11.08 9.91
C PRO A 79 7.52 10.83 8.74
N THR A 80 7.89 9.56 8.49
CA THR A 80 8.77 9.17 7.38
C THR A 80 8.18 9.54 6.00
N TYR A 81 6.85 9.45 5.86
CA TYR A 81 6.14 9.86 4.66
C TYR A 81 6.01 11.38 4.57
N LEU A 82 5.74 12.05 5.69
CA LEU A 82 5.66 13.51 5.76
C LEU A 82 6.99 14.18 5.40
N ASP A 83 8.12 13.63 5.86
CA ASP A 83 9.46 14.15 5.51
C ASP A 83 9.72 14.03 4.01
N ALA A 84 9.41 12.86 3.43
CA ALA A 84 9.58 12.62 2.00
C ALA A 84 8.67 13.51 1.14
N LEU A 85 7.42 13.71 1.58
CA LEU A 85 6.46 14.61 0.93
C LEU A 85 6.89 16.07 1.01
N THR A 86 7.37 16.51 2.17
CA THR A 86 7.89 17.87 2.39
C THR A 86 9.05 18.14 1.44
N LEU A 87 10.06 17.24 1.40
CA LEU A 87 11.20 17.35 0.51
C LEU A 87 10.80 17.33 -0.97
N ALA A 88 9.85 16.48 -1.34
CA ALA A 88 9.35 16.43 -2.71
C ALA A 88 8.71 17.76 -3.14
N ARG A 89 7.93 18.39 -2.25
CA ARG A 89 7.25 19.66 -2.51
C ARG A 89 8.19 20.87 -2.51
N SER A 90 9.19 20.88 -1.62
CA SER A 90 10.12 22.01 -1.51
C SER A 90 11.26 21.96 -2.52
N GLU A 91 11.78 20.75 -2.80
CA GLU A 91 13.04 20.55 -3.53
C GLU A 91 12.94 19.56 -4.70
N GLY A 92 11.74 19.01 -4.92
CA GLY A 92 11.47 18.07 -6.01
C GLY A 92 11.73 16.60 -5.66
N LEU A 93 11.26 15.71 -6.54
CA LEU A 93 11.31 14.25 -6.32
C LEU A 93 12.74 13.69 -6.16
N MET A 94 13.75 14.35 -6.73
CA MET A 94 15.15 13.94 -6.57
C MET A 94 15.63 14.13 -5.12
N ALA A 95 15.20 15.18 -4.43
CA ALA A 95 15.53 15.39 -3.02
C ALA A 95 14.85 14.33 -2.14
N ALA A 96 13.58 14.01 -2.43
CA ALA A 96 12.89 12.91 -1.78
C ALA A 96 13.57 11.55 -2.01
N LYS A 97 14.08 11.27 -3.22
CA LYS A 97 14.88 10.06 -3.51
C LYS A 97 16.14 10.00 -2.66
N ARG A 98 16.93 11.07 -2.66
CA ARG A 98 18.19 11.13 -1.88
C ARG A 98 17.96 10.90 -0.39
N SER A 99 16.86 11.42 0.16
CA SER A 99 16.47 11.17 1.56
C SER A 99 16.10 9.70 1.81
N GLN A 100 15.53 9.01 0.83
CA GLN A 100 15.20 7.58 0.94
C GLN A 100 16.42 6.68 0.69
N ASP A 101 17.40 7.13 -0.11
CA ASP A 101 18.66 6.41 -0.36
C ASP A 101 19.45 6.16 0.94
N THR A 102 19.27 7.00 1.97
CA THR A 102 19.95 6.87 3.28
C THR A 102 19.26 5.87 4.23
N LYS A 103 18.05 5.41 3.89
CA LYS A 103 17.27 4.54 4.76
C LYS A 103 17.64 3.08 4.53
N ALA A 104 17.67 2.32 5.63
CA ALA A 104 17.91 0.89 5.56
C ALA A 104 16.81 0.21 4.73
N ARG A 105 17.21 -0.65 3.80
CA ARG A 105 16.32 -1.51 3.03
C ARG A 105 16.42 -2.94 3.53
N PRO A 106 15.34 -3.74 3.47
CA PRO A 106 15.39 -5.15 3.83
C PRO A 106 16.51 -5.89 3.05
N PRO A 107 17.34 -6.74 3.69
CA PRO A 107 18.45 -7.45 3.05
C PRO A 107 18.09 -8.20 1.77
N ILE A 108 16.88 -8.77 1.69
CA ILE A 108 16.38 -9.46 0.48
C ILE A 108 16.39 -8.57 -0.78
N PHE A 109 16.24 -7.25 -0.63
CA PHE A 109 16.33 -6.29 -1.73
C PHE A 109 17.76 -5.81 -2.02
N LEU A 110 18.74 -6.29 -1.28
CA LEU A 110 20.16 -5.92 -1.42
C LEU A 110 21.02 -7.10 -1.88
N GLU A 111 20.65 -8.32 -1.52
CA GLU A 111 21.44 -9.54 -1.75
C GLU A 111 21.46 -10.00 -3.22
N THR A 112 20.42 -9.72 -3.99
CA THR A 112 20.29 -10.15 -5.40
C THR A 112 20.29 -8.98 -6.37
N ASP A 113 20.72 -9.20 -7.63
CA ASP A 113 20.62 -8.18 -8.69
C ASP A 113 19.18 -7.74 -8.91
N ALA A 114 18.25 -8.69 -8.99
CA ALA A 114 16.83 -8.42 -9.13
C ALA A 114 16.30 -7.58 -7.96
N GLY A 115 16.66 -7.94 -6.72
CA GLY A 115 16.33 -7.18 -5.52
C GLY A 115 16.84 -5.74 -5.58
N ARG A 116 18.11 -5.55 -5.94
CA ARG A 116 18.73 -4.21 -6.05
C ARG A 116 18.03 -3.35 -7.10
N GLN A 117 17.64 -3.94 -8.24
CA GLN A 117 16.95 -3.24 -9.32
C GLN A 117 15.54 -2.76 -8.93
N THR A 118 14.84 -3.43 -8.01
CA THR A 118 13.47 -3.04 -7.60
C THR A 118 13.39 -1.59 -7.13
N TYR A 119 14.44 -1.10 -6.49
CA TYR A 119 14.50 0.26 -5.96
C TYR A 119 14.54 1.31 -7.06
N GLU A 120 15.41 1.13 -8.05
CA GLU A 120 15.53 2.05 -9.19
C GLU A 120 14.31 1.99 -10.10
N ILE A 121 13.73 0.79 -10.31
CA ILE A 121 12.44 0.65 -10.99
C ILE A 121 11.37 1.46 -10.24
N GLY A 122 11.25 1.24 -8.93
CA GLY A 122 10.25 1.91 -8.10
C GLY A 122 10.40 3.44 -8.08
N TRP A 123 11.61 3.98 -8.23
CA TRP A 123 11.83 5.42 -8.34
C TRP A 123 11.60 5.95 -9.74
N ARG A 124 11.95 5.21 -10.79
CA ARG A 124 11.59 5.56 -12.17
C ARG A 124 10.09 5.74 -12.33
N GLU A 125 9.28 4.84 -11.77
CA GLU A 125 7.81 4.98 -11.80
C GLU A 125 7.33 6.21 -11.03
N LYS A 126 7.97 6.55 -9.90
CA LYS A 126 7.67 7.77 -9.14
C LYS A 126 8.06 9.04 -9.90
N PHE A 127 9.15 9.03 -10.65
CA PHE A 127 9.49 10.16 -11.51
C PHE A 127 8.47 10.29 -12.66
N SER A 128 8.07 9.17 -13.25
CA SER A 128 7.08 9.16 -14.35
C SER A 128 5.70 9.65 -13.91
N MET A 129 5.30 9.46 -12.64
CA MET A 129 4.00 9.93 -12.14
C MET A 129 3.97 11.44 -11.92
N GLY A 130 5.13 12.10 -11.78
CA GLY A 130 5.24 13.52 -11.47
C GLY A 130 4.91 13.87 -10.02
N LEU A 131 5.19 15.12 -9.65
CA LEU A 131 5.11 15.61 -8.28
C LEU A 131 3.68 15.53 -7.71
N ASP A 132 2.68 15.89 -8.50
CA ASP A 132 1.29 15.97 -8.01
C ASP A 132 0.75 14.59 -7.64
N ARG A 133 0.93 13.59 -8.51
CA ARG A 133 0.48 12.21 -8.25
C ARG A 133 1.28 11.55 -7.13
N TYR A 134 2.59 11.83 -7.07
CA TYR A 134 3.42 11.38 -5.94
C TYR A 134 2.90 11.97 -4.63
N SER A 135 2.62 13.27 -4.62
CA SER A 135 2.13 13.97 -3.43
C SER A 135 0.79 13.40 -2.97
N ALA A 136 -0.17 13.24 -3.88
CA ALA A 136 -1.46 12.65 -3.57
C ALA A 136 -1.34 11.22 -3.02
N ALA A 137 -0.45 10.40 -3.58
CA ALA A 137 -0.20 9.04 -3.08
C ALA A 137 0.42 9.05 -1.67
N MET A 138 1.34 9.97 -1.38
CA MET A 138 1.92 10.12 -0.04
C MET A 138 0.89 10.62 0.97
N GLU A 139 0.09 11.62 0.62
CA GLU A 139 -0.99 12.15 1.46
C GLU A 139 -2.00 11.07 1.79
N GLY A 140 -2.41 10.27 0.80
CA GLY A 140 -3.30 9.14 1.03
C GLY A 140 -2.70 8.06 1.89
N ALA A 141 -1.41 7.77 1.73
CA ALA A 141 -0.72 6.87 2.65
C ALA A 141 -0.70 7.43 4.08
N ILE A 142 -0.44 8.73 4.26
CA ILE A 142 -0.42 9.40 5.58
C ILE A 142 -1.79 9.34 6.25
N ALA A 143 -2.85 9.57 5.48
CA ALA A 143 -4.23 9.56 5.96
C ALA A 143 -4.83 8.15 6.14
N SER A 144 -4.07 7.09 5.86
CA SER A 144 -4.56 5.71 5.91
C SER A 144 -4.00 4.90 7.07
N ASP A 145 -4.85 3.98 7.54
CA ASP A 145 -4.51 2.89 8.45
C ASP A 145 -5.23 1.61 7.97
N LEU A 146 -4.98 0.47 8.62
CA LEU A 146 -5.79 -0.73 8.39
C LEU A 146 -7.19 -0.57 9.01
N PRO A 147 -8.22 -1.30 8.50
CA PRO A 147 -9.51 -1.39 9.15
C PRO A 147 -9.38 -1.79 10.63
N SER A 148 -10.36 -1.46 11.47
CA SER A 148 -10.32 -1.87 12.87
C SER A 148 -10.32 -3.39 13.01
N ARG A 149 -9.75 -3.91 14.11
CA ARG A 149 -9.72 -5.37 14.39
C ARG A 149 -11.11 -6.00 14.33
N GLN A 150 -12.12 -5.30 14.84
CA GLN A 150 -13.52 -5.74 14.75
C GLN A 150 -13.97 -5.92 13.30
N ARG A 151 -13.68 -4.93 12.44
CA ARG A 151 -14.02 -5.00 11.00
C ARG A 151 -13.25 -6.13 10.33
N LEU A 152 -11.95 -6.26 10.59
CA LEU A 152 -11.13 -7.35 10.05
C LEU A 152 -11.71 -8.72 10.40
N GLY A 153 -12.20 -8.88 11.64
CA GLY A 153 -12.91 -10.07 12.10
C GLY A 153 -14.25 -10.35 11.43
N GLU A 154 -14.70 -9.51 10.49
CA GLU A 154 -15.85 -9.79 9.63
C GLU A 154 -15.46 -10.55 8.35
N ILE A 155 -14.19 -10.50 7.93
CA ILE A 155 -13.71 -11.21 6.73
C ILE A 155 -13.83 -12.73 6.97
N ARG A 156 -14.41 -13.44 5.98
CA ARG A 156 -14.69 -14.90 6.07
C ARG A 156 -13.97 -15.73 5.03
N CYS A 157 -13.43 -15.12 3.97
CA CYS A 157 -12.69 -15.85 2.96
C CYS A 157 -11.29 -16.26 3.48
N PRO A 158 -10.69 -17.32 2.94
CA PRO A 158 -9.30 -17.68 3.22
C PRO A 158 -8.33 -16.53 2.95
N VAL A 159 -7.38 -16.33 3.85
CA VAL A 159 -6.34 -15.29 3.75
C VAL A 159 -4.96 -15.94 3.81
N LEU A 160 -4.12 -15.68 2.81
CA LEU A 160 -2.69 -15.96 2.84
C LEU A 160 -1.95 -14.66 3.13
N VAL A 161 -1.16 -14.61 4.19
CA VAL A 161 -0.31 -13.47 4.52
C VAL A 161 1.16 -13.85 4.33
N LEU A 162 1.87 -13.08 3.50
CA LEU A 162 3.30 -13.24 3.25
C LEU A 162 4.04 -12.08 3.90
N ALA A 163 5.01 -12.36 4.77
CA ALA A 163 5.75 -11.33 5.49
C ALA A 163 7.23 -11.71 5.67
N TRP A 164 8.07 -10.70 5.85
CA TRP A 164 9.52 -10.85 6.01
C TRP A 164 9.97 -10.21 7.33
N GLN A 165 10.83 -10.90 8.08
CA GLN A 165 11.26 -10.46 9.42
C GLN A 165 12.08 -9.17 9.41
N SER A 166 12.84 -8.93 8.35
CA SER A 166 13.79 -7.82 8.25
C SER A 166 13.20 -6.54 7.65
N ASP A 167 11.88 -6.46 7.52
CA ASP A 167 11.19 -5.31 6.94
C ASP A 167 10.48 -4.48 8.02
N VAL A 168 11.10 -3.37 8.40
CA VAL A 168 10.58 -2.46 9.43
C VAL A 168 9.36 -1.65 8.97
N GLN A 169 9.19 -1.46 7.66
CA GLN A 169 8.02 -0.77 7.09
C GLN A 169 6.80 -1.69 7.06
N HIS A 170 7.02 -2.99 6.94
CA HIS A 170 6.01 -4.05 6.86
C HIS A 170 6.19 -5.07 7.99
N PRO A 171 5.96 -4.67 9.25
CA PRO A 171 6.31 -5.47 10.41
C PRO A 171 5.53 -6.79 10.46
N VAL A 172 6.22 -7.89 10.79
CA VAL A 172 5.62 -9.21 10.98
C VAL A 172 4.52 -9.20 12.05
N ALA A 173 4.57 -8.28 13.01
CA ALA A 173 3.50 -8.09 13.99
C ALA A 173 2.15 -7.74 13.34
N THR A 174 2.13 -6.94 12.26
CA THR A 174 0.90 -6.70 11.49
C THR A 174 0.43 -7.99 10.83
N ALA A 175 1.36 -8.75 10.24
CA ALA A 175 1.02 -10.00 9.56
C ALA A 175 0.41 -11.03 10.52
N ARG A 176 0.97 -11.19 11.72
CA ARG A 176 0.41 -12.05 12.78
C ARG A 176 -0.98 -11.59 13.20
N MET A 177 -1.14 -10.28 13.45
CA MET A 177 -2.44 -9.70 13.78
C MET A 177 -3.54 -10.00 12.77
N LEU A 178 -3.20 -10.09 11.47
CA LEU A 178 -4.16 -10.36 10.41
C LEU A 178 -4.59 -11.83 10.32
N VAL A 179 -3.84 -12.76 10.92
CA VAL A 179 -4.14 -14.21 10.90
C VAL A 179 -4.61 -14.74 12.26
N ASP A 180 -4.51 -13.93 13.31
CA ASP A 180 -5.04 -14.19 14.66
C ASP A 180 -6.53 -13.82 14.75
#